data_AF-A0A7S3ZV71-F1
#
_entry.id   AF-A0A7S3ZV71-F1
#
_cell.length_a   1.000
_cell.length_b   1.000
_cell.length_c   1.000
_cell.angle_alpha   90.00
_cell.angle_beta   90.00
_cell.angle_gamma   90.00
#
_symmetry.space_group_name_H-M   'P 1'
#
loop_
_entity.id
_entity.type
_entity.pdbx_description
1 polymer ?
#
loop_
_entity_poly.entity_id
_entity_poly.type
_entity_poly.pdbx_seq_one_letter_code
_entity_poly.pdbx_strand_id
1 'polypeptide(L)'
;VLVSVSSDQYMPRATITGFDESVKYNPTEGAFTAIYFKATSPDPDRTIEQTAWSVGDGQSAGLLGKPSGAPSPMLVDLGKTRPNAVYRLKLMVTDSIGSTSSTVVSLTTNGPPTSGTFAVAPYRGTALETEFEFLLDGWSDDVDDYPLTYTYGYRLVQDAALTPLVADQYASAWFLTT
;
A
#
# COMPACT_ATOMS: atom_id res chain seq x y z
N VAL A 1 -1.80 -28.07 12.85
CA VAL A 1 -2.47 -27.62 11.61
C VAL A 1 -3.17 -28.83 11.02
N LEU A 2 -4.50 -28.86 11.06
CA LEU A 2 -5.29 -29.87 10.34
C LEU A 2 -5.30 -29.47 8.87
N VAL A 3 -4.65 -30.26 8.01
CA VAL A 3 -4.71 -30.09 6.57
C VAL A 3 -5.84 -31.00 6.07
N SER A 4 -7.01 -30.43 5.84
CA SER A 4 -8.11 -31.13 5.16
C SER A 4 -7.85 -31.08 3.66
N VAL A 5 -7.38 -32.19 3.07
CA VAL A 5 -7.35 -32.35 1.62
C VAL A 5 -8.70 -32.91 1.21
N SER A 6 -9.44 -32.17 0.38
CA SER A 6 -10.69 -32.68 -0.19
C SER A 6 -10.39 -33.73 -1.25
N SER A 7 -11.19 -34.79 -1.29
CA SER A 7 -11.20 -35.78 -2.36
C SER A 7 -12.03 -35.34 -3.57
N ASP A 8 -12.70 -34.19 -3.51
CA ASP A 8 -13.47 -33.64 -4.62
C ASP A 8 -12.54 -33.11 -5.71
N GLN A 9 -12.38 -33.87 -6.80
CA GLN A 9 -11.61 -33.45 -7.97
C GLN A 9 -12.22 -32.25 -8.72
N TYR A 10 -13.46 -31.89 -8.40
CA TYR A 10 -14.22 -30.82 -9.04
C TYR A 10 -14.40 -29.59 -8.15
N MET A 11 -13.53 -29.39 -7.16
CA MET A 11 -13.55 -28.17 -6.36
C MET A 11 -13.56 -26.91 -7.24
N PRO A 12 -14.33 -25.88 -6.86
CA PRO A 12 -14.29 -24.60 -7.56
C PRO A 12 -12.88 -24.05 -7.54
N ARG A 13 -12.53 -23.21 -8.51
CA ARG A 13 -11.21 -22.59 -8.63
C ARG A 13 -11.33 -21.09 -8.45
N ALA A 14 -10.60 -20.57 -7.46
CA ALA A 14 -10.36 -19.15 -7.28
C ALA A 14 -9.02 -18.80 -7.94
N THR A 15 -9.01 -17.86 -8.89
CA THR A 15 -7.80 -17.48 -9.61
C THR A 15 -7.66 -15.97 -9.62
N ILE A 16 -6.49 -15.47 -9.21
CA ILE A 16 -6.12 -14.06 -9.42
C ILE A 16 -5.63 -13.94 -10.87
N THR A 17 -6.27 -13.06 -11.64
CA THR A 17 -5.98 -12.85 -13.06
C THR A 17 -5.21 -11.56 -13.31
N GLY A 18 -5.10 -10.69 -12.31
CA GLY A 18 -4.33 -9.46 -12.40
C GLY A 18 -4.20 -8.77 -11.06
N PHE A 19 -2.99 -8.76 -10.52
CA PHE A 19 -2.53 -7.95 -9.40
C PHE A 19 -1.02 -8.15 -9.29
N ASP A 20 -0.26 -7.08 -9.08
CA ASP A 20 1.19 -7.19 -8.93
C ASP A 20 1.55 -7.17 -7.44
N GLU A 21 1.95 -8.32 -6.89
CA GLU A 21 2.40 -8.47 -5.50
C GLU A 21 3.86 -8.04 -5.29
N SER A 22 4.61 -7.77 -6.37
CA SER A 22 6.00 -7.32 -6.31
C SER A 22 6.13 -5.81 -6.12
N VAL A 23 5.04 -5.05 -6.33
CA VAL A 23 5.01 -3.59 -6.15
C VAL A 23 4.57 -3.23 -4.74
N LYS A 24 5.25 -2.25 -4.14
CA LYS A 24 4.79 -1.59 -2.91
C LYS A 24 3.85 -0.44 -3.28
N TYR A 25 2.65 -0.43 -2.69
CA TYR A 25 1.65 0.60 -2.95
C TYR A 25 1.72 1.70 -1.89
N ASN A 26 1.61 2.97 -2.28
CA ASN A 26 1.59 4.06 -1.31
C ASN A 26 0.21 4.16 -0.65
N PRO A 27 0.14 4.20 0.70
CA PRO A 27 -1.09 4.58 1.40
C PRO A 27 -1.48 6.00 1.01
N THR A 28 -2.60 6.17 0.31
CA THR A 28 -3.02 7.49 -0.21
C THR A 28 -4.53 7.61 -0.13
N GLU A 29 -5.00 8.67 0.54
CA GLU A 29 -6.43 8.94 0.67
C GLU A 29 -7.10 9.12 -0.70
N GLY A 30 -8.23 8.46 -0.91
CA GLY A 30 -8.97 8.48 -2.18
C GLY A 30 -8.34 7.63 -3.29
N ALA A 31 -7.20 6.97 -3.05
CA ALA A 31 -6.59 6.05 -4.01
C ALA A 31 -7.07 4.60 -3.79
N PHE A 32 -7.23 3.87 -4.88
CA PHE A 32 -7.62 2.47 -4.88
C PHE A 32 -6.67 1.64 -5.75
N THR A 33 -6.45 0.39 -5.34
CA THR A 33 -5.88 -0.63 -6.23
C THR A 33 -6.93 -1.69 -6.56
N ALA A 34 -6.76 -2.37 -7.69
CA ALA A 34 -7.71 -3.35 -8.21
C ALA A 34 -7.07 -4.74 -8.30
N ILE A 35 -7.74 -5.73 -7.71
CA ILE A 35 -7.38 -7.15 -7.82
C ILE A 35 -8.38 -7.82 -8.76
N TYR A 36 -7.92 -8.18 -9.95
CA TYR A 36 -8.72 -8.93 -10.92
C TYR A 36 -8.69 -10.41 -10.57
N PHE A 37 -9.87 -11.02 -10.57
CA PHE A 37 -10.03 -12.44 -10.27
C PHE A 37 -11.07 -13.11 -11.17
N LYS A 38 -11.02 -14.43 -11.18
CA LYS A 38 -12.00 -15.32 -11.81
C LYS A 38 -12.34 -16.46 -10.87
N ALA A 39 -13.61 -16.84 -10.85
CA ALA A 39 -14.12 -18.03 -10.19
C ALA A 39 -14.69 -18.98 -11.25
N THR A 40 -14.32 -20.27 -11.19
CA THR A 40 -14.79 -21.27 -12.16
C THR A 40 -15.03 -22.62 -11.50
N SER A 41 -16.05 -23.34 -11.95
CA SER A 41 -16.20 -24.77 -11.65
C SER A 41 -15.57 -25.62 -12.76
N PRO A 42 -14.76 -26.64 -12.43
CA PRO A 42 -14.34 -27.66 -13.40
C PRO A 42 -15.46 -28.65 -13.77
N ASP A 43 -16.50 -28.77 -12.93
CA ASP A 43 -17.69 -29.59 -13.19
C ASP A 43 -18.73 -28.78 -13.98
N PRO A 44 -19.14 -29.23 -15.17
CA PRO A 44 -20.08 -28.51 -16.02
C PRO A 44 -21.49 -28.37 -15.42
N ASP A 45 -21.85 -29.24 -14.47
CA ASP A 45 -23.17 -29.22 -13.82
C ASP A 45 -23.20 -28.32 -12.56
N ARG A 46 -22.05 -27.77 -12.15
CA ARG A 46 -21.94 -26.88 -10.99
C ARG A 46 -21.70 -25.43 -11.40
N THR A 47 -22.45 -24.53 -10.81
CA THR A 47 -22.31 -23.08 -10.96
C THR A 47 -21.55 -22.49 -9.77
N ILE A 48 -20.88 -21.36 -10.00
CA ILE A 48 -20.36 -20.56 -8.89
C ILE A 48 -21.49 -19.72 -8.33
N GLU A 49 -21.84 -19.95 -7.06
CA GLU A 49 -22.93 -19.25 -6.38
C GLU A 49 -22.42 -18.06 -5.56
N GLN A 50 -21.20 -18.17 -5.02
CA GLN A 50 -20.65 -17.14 -4.16
C GLN A 50 -19.15 -16.92 -4.37
N THR A 51 -18.77 -15.65 -4.36
CA THR A 51 -17.41 -15.21 -4.08
C THR A 51 -17.45 -14.37 -2.82
N ALA A 52 -16.42 -14.45 -1.97
CA ALA A 52 -16.35 -13.64 -0.77
C ALA A 52 -14.89 -13.29 -0.46
N TRP A 53 -14.58 -12.00 -0.44
CA TRP A 53 -13.31 -11.48 0.01
C TRP A 53 -13.30 -11.28 1.53
N SER A 54 -12.19 -11.64 2.16
CA SER A 54 -11.88 -11.31 3.55
C SER A 54 -10.43 -10.86 3.67
N VAL A 55 -10.12 -10.15 4.76
CA VAL A 55 -8.77 -9.65 5.04
C VAL A 55 -8.30 -10.31 6.33
N GLY A 56 -7.16 -11.01 6.26
CA GLY A 56 -6.75 -12.01 7.24
C GLY A 56 -6.12 -11.47 8.54
N ASP A 57 -5.92 -10.17 8.67
CA ASP A 57 -5.17 -9.56 9.79
C ASP A 57 -6.05 -8.99 10.92
N GLY A 58 -7.38 -9.07 10.79
CA GLY A 58 -8.31 -8.53 11.78
C GLY A 58 -8.24 -7.00 11.96
N GLN A 59 -7.53 -6.29 11.07
CA GLN A 59 -7.27 -4.84 11.16
C GLN A 59 -8.06 -3.99 10.15
N SER A 60 -9.09 -4.56 9.52
CA SER A 60 -9.49 -4.14 8.17
C SER A 60 -11.00 -3.98 8.01
N ALA A 61 -11.64 -3.30 8.97
CA ALA A 61 -12.97 -2.74 8.72
C ALA A 61 -12.86 -1.67 7.63
N GLY A 62 -13.50 -1.92 6.48
CA GLY A 62 -13.60 -0.94 5.38
C GLY A 62 -12.41 -0.88 4.42
N LEU A 63 -11.50 -1.86 4.44
CA LEU A 63 -10.40 -1.91 3.45
C LEU A 63 -10.90 -2.27 2.04
N LEU A 64 -11.96 -3.08 1.93
CA LEU A 64 -12.58 -3.40 0.66
C LEU A 64 -13.39 -2.20 0.16
N GLY A 65 -13.11 -1.72 -1.05
CA GLY A 65 -13.81 -0.60 -1.68
C GLY A 65 -15.22 -0.95 -2.18
N LYS A 66 -15.66 -2.20 -1.99
CA LYS A 66 -17.01 -2.69 -2.35
C LYS A 66 -17.40 -3.90 -1.48
N PRO A 67 -18.66 -4.35 -1.51
CA PRO A 67 -19.09 -5.54 -0.77
C PRO A 67 -18.23 -6.77 -1.10
N SER A 68 -17.98 -7.62 -0.10
CA SER A 68 -17.05 -8.76 -0.21
C SER A 68 -17.37 -9.74 -1.35
N GLY A 69 -18.64 -9.86 -1.74
CA GLY A 69 -19.07 -10.74 -2.83
C GLY A 69 -19.31 -10.07 -4.18
N ALA A 70 -18.92 -8.81 -4.35
CA ALA A 70 -19.10 -8.12 -5.61
C ALA A 70 -18.20 -8.68 -6.74
N PRO A 71 -18.60 -8.58 -8.01
CA PRO A 71 -17.88 -9.16 -9.16
C PRO A 71 -16.52 -8.51 -9.43
N SER A 72 -15.60 -9.24 -10.05
CA SER A 72 -14.25 -8.77 -10.41
C SER A 72 -14.24 -7.41 -11.16
N PRO A 73 -13.28 -6.50 -10.87
CA PRO A 73 -12.18 -6.63 -9.90
C PRO A 73 -12.62 -6.34 -8.45
N MET A 74 -11.85 -6.78 -7.45
CA MET A 74 -11.94 -6.29 -6.06
C MET A 74 -11.15 -5.00 -5.89
N LEU A 75 -11.78 -3.96 -5.32
CA LEU A 75 -11.10 -2.71 -5.01
C LEU A 75 -10.60 -2.73 -3.58
N VAL A 76 -9.40 -2.21 -3.36
CA VAL A 76 -8.81 -2.02 -2.03
C VAL A 76 -8.55 -0.53 -1.84
N ASP A 77 -9.11 0.05 -0.77
CA ASP A 77 -8.92 1.45 -0.40
C ASP A 77 -7.54 1.65 0.22
N LEU A 78 -6.62 2.25 -0.54
CA LEU A 78 -5.25 2.50 -0.08
C LEU A 78 -5.22 3.55 1.03
N GLY A 79 -6.21 4.43 1.12
CA GLY A 79 -6.34 5.41 2.20
C GLY A 79 -6.66 4.80 3.56
N LYS A 80 -7.09 3.53 3.59
CA LYS A 80 -7.31 2.76 4.82
C LYS A 80 -6.14 1.86 5.20
N THR A 81 -5.07 1.89 4.41
CA THR A 81 -3.85 1.12 4.71
C THR A 81 -2.89 1.90 5.60
N ARG A 82 -2.06 1.18 6.34
CA ARG A 82 -0.95 1.73 7.13
C ARG A 82 0.33 1.64 6.31
N PRO A 83 1.27 2.59 6.45
CA PRO A 83 2.59 2.47 5.82
C PRO A 83 3.34 1.25 6.38
N ASN A 84 4.23 0.68 5.57
CA ASN A 84 5.08 -0.46 5.91
C ASN A 84 4.31 -1.68 6.46
N ALA A 85 3.11 -1.93 5.92
CA ALA A 85 2.26 -3.06 6.29
C ALA A 85 2.07 -4.06 5.12
N VAL A 86 1.71 -5.29 5.48
CA VAL A 86 1.34 -6.35 4.53
C VAL A 86 -0.07 -6.84 4.84
N TYR A 87 -0.98 -6.64 3.89
CA TYR A 87 -2.37 -7.08 3.97
C TYR A 87 -2.57 -8.36 3.18
N ARG A 88 -3.10 -9.40 3.83
CA ARG A 88 -3.43 -10.67 3.17
C ARG A 88 -4.91 -10.71 2.84
N LEU A 89 -5.25 -10.55 1.57
CA LEU A 89 -6.64 -10.60 1.10
C LEU A 89 -6.94 -12.01 0.59
N LYS A 90 -7.95 -12.65 1.19
CA LYS A 90 -8.38 -14.00 0.84
C LYS A 90 -9.65 -13.92 0.00
N LEU A 91 -9.62 -14.48 -1.20
CA LEU A 91 -10.81 -14.75 -2.00
C LEU A 91 -11.26 -16.18 -1.70
N MET A 92 -12.48 -16.34 -1.21
CA MET A 92 -13.18 -17.61 -1.09
C MET A 92 -14.22 -17.73 -2.20
N VAL A 93 -14.33 -18.91 -2.81
CA VAL A 93 -15.31 -19.24 -3.84
C VAL A 93 -16.12 -20.45 -3.38
N THR A 94 -17.43 -20.39 -3.56
CA THR A 94 -18.38 -21.47 -3.24
C THR A 94 -19.19 -21.84 -4.47
N ASP A 95 -19.28 -23.13 -4.78
CA ASP A 95 -20.11 -23.65 -5.87
C ASP A 95 -21.55 -23.98 -5.41
N SER A 96 -22.39 -24.44 -6.34
CA SER A 96 -23.80 -24.75 -6.12
C SER A 96 -24.08 -25.92 -5.17
N ILE A 97 -23.07 -26.74 -4.84
CA ILE A 97 -23.19 -27.82 -3.86
C ILE A 97 -22.55 -27.45 -2.51
N GLY A 98 -22.04 -26.22 -2.37
CA GLY A 98 -21.38 -25.73 -1.15
C GLY A 98 -19.91 -26.12 -1.05
N SER A 99 -19.29 -26.68 -2.10
CA SER A 99 -17.85 -26.92 -2.14
C SER A 99 -17.13 -25.57 -2.18
N THR A 100 -16.00 -25.46 -1.46
CA THR A 100 -15.27 -24.20 -1.35
C THR A 100 -13.81 -24.34 -1.71
N SER A 101 -13.25 -23.27 -2.29
CA SER A 101 -11.81 -23.10 -2.43
C SER A 101 -11.42 -21.65 -2.15
N SER A 102 -10.13 -21.41 -1.95
CA SER A 102 -9.65 -20.06 -1.71
C SER A 102 -8.25 -19.82 -2.26
N THR A 103 -7.99 -18.56 -2.58
CA THR A 103 -6.66 -18.03 -2.88
C THR A 103 -6.39 -16.79 -2.03
N VAL A 104 -5.11 -16.47 -1.83
CA VAL A 104 -4.67 -15.31 -1.05
C VAL A 104 -3.73 -14.48 -1.90
N VAL A 105 -3.89 -13.16 -1.81
CA VAL A 105 -3.02 -12.15 -2.43
C VAL A 105 -2.47 -11.24 -1.34
N SER A 106 -1.19 -10.87 -1.45
CA SER A 106 -0.49 -10.00 -0.51
C SER A 106 -0.37 -8.59 -1.10
N LEU A 107 -1.00 -7.62 -0.45
CA LEU A 107 -0.80 -6.21 -0.72
C LEU A 107 0.25 -5.67 0.25
N THR A 108 1.40 -5.27 -0.27
CA THR A 108 2.46 -4.62 0.49
C THR A 108 2.38 -3.12 0.27
N THR A 109 2.46 -2.34 1.36
CA THR A 109 2.43 -0.88 1.28
C THR A 109 3.80 -0.29 1.55
N ASN A 110 4.14 0.77 0.83
CA ASN A 110 5.35 1.54 1.12
C ASN A 110 5.16 2.44 2.36
N GLY A 111 6.25 3.00 2.86
CA GLY A 111 6.25 3.99 3.93
C GLY A 111 7.29 5.07 3.70
N PRO A 112 7.26 6.16 4.48
CA PRO A 112 8.32 7.16 4.43
C PRO A 112 9.61 6.64 5.05
N PRO A 113 10.78 7.23 4.70
CA PRO A 113 12.04 7.01 5.41
C PRO A 113 11.87 7.27 6.91
N THR A 114 12.70 6.62 7.73
CA THR A 114 12.61 6.72 9.20
C THR A 114 13.98 6.96 9.85
N SER A 115 13.99 7.08 11.17
CA SER A 115 15.18 7.15 12.05
C SER A 115 16.08 8.39 11.93
N GLY A 116 15.92 9.19 10.89
CA GLY A 116 16.76 10.36 10.68
C GLY A 116 16.44 11.55 11.59
N THR A 117 17.35 12.51 11.57
CA THR A 117 17.20 13.80 12.25
C THR A 117 17.16 14.93 11.23
N PHE A 118 16.59 16.05 11.66
CA PHE A 118 16.57 17.30 10.92
C PHE A 118 17.00 18.43 11.84
N ALA A 119 18.04 19.16 11.46
CA ALA A 119 18.57 20.29 12.22
C ALA A 119 18.70 21.52 11.32
N VAL A 120 18.51 22.70 11.93
CA VAL A 120 18.68 24.00 11.28
C VAL A 120 19.59 24.87 12.13
N ALA A 121 20.62 25.45 11.51
CA ALA A 121 21.58 26.33 12.18
C ALA A 121 21.81 27.62 11.36
N PRO A 122 21.71 28.82 11.96
CA PRO A 122 21.19 29.11 13.29
C PRO A 122 19.67 28.88 13.37
N TYR A 123 19.11 28.65 14.56
CA TYR A 123 17.67 28.39 14.71
C TYR A 123 16.77 29.63 14.57
N ARG A 124 17.37 30.83 14.47
CA ARG A 124 16.70 32.14 14.30
C ARG A 124 17.60 33.08 13.50
N GLY A 125 16.98 34.02 12.79
CA GLY A 125 17.66 35.03 12.00
C GLY A 125 16.69 36.02 11.36
N THR A 126 17.23 36.90 10.54
CA THR A 126 16.48 37.88 9.74
C THR A 126 16.35 37.38 8.31
N ALA A 127 15.15 37.50 7.74
CA ALA A 127 14.90 37.13 6.35
C ALA A 127 15.83 37.89 5.40
N LEU A 128 16.33 37.22 4.36
CA LEU A 128 17.26 37.76 3.36
C LEU A 128 18.65 38.19 3.89
N GLU A 129 18.90 38.09 5.19
CA GLU A 129 20.19 38.45 5.79
C GLU A 129 20.90 37.25 6.41
N THR A 130 20.16 36.41 7.14
CA THR A 130 20.72 35.24 7.81
C THR A 130 20.71 34.05 6.88
N GLU A 131 21.90 33.48 6.64
CA GLU A 131 22.04 32.18 6.00
C GLU A 131 21.71 31.08 7.01
N PHE A 132 20.93 30.10 6.55
CA PHE A 132 20.52 28.94 7.34
C PHE A 132 21.05 27.67 6.69
N GLU A 133 21.72 26.85 7.47
CA GLU A 133 22.12 25.51 7.09
C GLU A 133 21.04 24.51 7.51
N PHE A 134 20.66 23.62 6.59
CA PHE A 134 19.71 22.54 6.81
C PHE A 134 20.46 21.20 6.73
N LEU A 135 20.45 20.45 7.82
CA LEU A 135 21.11 19.15 7.90
C LEU A 135 20.06 18.05 8.09
N LEU A 136 20.08 17.05 7.22
CA LEU A 136 19.41 15.77 7.42
C LEU A 136 20.47 14.70 7.61
N ASP A 137 20.32 13.88 8.63
CA ASP A 137 21.28 12.83 8.94
C ASP A 137 20.57 11.56 9.41
N GLY A 138 21.12 10.40 9.06
CA GLY A 138 20.66 9.10 9.55
C GLY A 138 19.29 8.64 9.06
N TRP A 139 18.71 9.23 8.00
CA TRP A 139 17.49 8.71 7.40
C TRP A 139 17.76 7.38 6.71
N SER A 140 16.94 6.39 7.02
CA SER A 140 17.00 5.07 6.41
C SER A 140 15.63 4.67 5.87
N ASP A 141 15.65 4.04 4.71
CA ASP A 141 14.49 3.38 4.12
C ASP A 141 14.88 1.97 3.64
N ASP A 142 13.92 1.25 3.08
CA ASP A 142 14.13 -0.01 2.38
C ASP A 142 15.19 0.14 1.27
N VAL A 143 15.97 -0.92 1.05
CA VAL A 143 17.13 -0.89 0.15
C VAL A 143 16.76 -0.53 -1.30
N ASP A 144 15.55 -0.85 -1.72
CA ASP A 144 15.03 -0.59 -3.06
C ASP A 144 14.56 0.86 -3.24
N ASP A 145 14.43 1.63 -2.16
CA ASP A 145 13.92 3.00 -2.14
C ASP A 145 15.05 4.06 -2.13
N TYR A 146 16.33 3.64 -2.20
CA TYR A 146 17.49 4.54 -2.36
C TYR A 146 17.78 4.91 -3.83
N PRO A 147 18.33 6.11 -4.10
CA PRO A 147 18.70 7.16 -3.15
C PRO A 147 17.50 7.98 -2.66
N LEU A 148 17.57 8.43 -1.39
CA LEU A 148 16.54 9.27 -0.80
C LEU A 148 16.54 10.66 -1.44
N THR A 149 15.34 11.20 -1.65
CA THR A 149 15.13 12.57 -2.10
C THR A 149 14.53 13.38 -0.96
N TYR A 150 14.93 14.64 -0.87
CA TYR A 150 14.48 15.55 0.18
C TYR A 150 13.86 16.79 -0.44
N THR A 151 12.78 17.27 0.18
CA THR A 151 12.20 18.58 -0.12
C THR A 151 12.12 19.35 1.18
N TYR A 152 12.65 20.57 1.17
CA TYR A 152 12.59 21.47 2.32
C TYR A 152 11.39 22.40 2.18
N GLY A 153 10.83 22.82 3.29
CA GLY A 153 9.73 23.76 3.33
C GLY A 153 9.74 24.55 4.62
N TYR A 154 9.05 25.68 4.63
CA TYR A 154 8.76 26.44 5.82
C TYR A 154 7.25 26.50 6.03
N ARG A 155 6.83 26.71 7.28
CA ARG A 155 5.44 27.03 7.61
C ARG A 155 5.41 28.29 8.45
N LEU A 156 4.44 29.14 8.19
CA LEU A 156 4.16 30.28 9.06
C LEU A 156 3.33 29.78 10.23
N VAL A 157 3.51 30.32 11.44
CA VAL A 157 2.74 29.87 12.62
C VAL A 157 1.22 30.06 12.43
N GLN A 158 0.84 31.02 11.58
CA GLN A 158 -0.55 31.32 11.26
C GLN A 158 -1.14 30.44 10.16
N ASP A 159 -0.32 29.63 9.48
CA ASP A 159 -0.73 28.79 8.36
C ASP A 159 -0.30 27.33 8.60
N ALA A 160 -1.23 26.39 8.49
CA ALA A 160 -0.95 24.98 8.71
C ALA A 160 -0.22 24.33 7.52
N ALA A 161 -0.27 24.97 6.34
CA ALA A 161 0.33 24.43 5.13
C ALA A 161 1.85 24.64 5.10
N LEU A 162 2.58 23.59 4.71
CA LEU A 162 3.99 23.70 4.34
C LEU A 162 4.11 24.44 3.00
N THR A 163 4.89 25.51 2.98
CA THR A 163 5.29 26.19 1.75
C THR A 163 6.65 25.62 1.33
N PRO A 164 6.75 24.97 0.15
CA PRO A 164 8.02 24.45 -0.34
C PRO A 164 9.06 25.57 -0.46
N LEU A 165 10.26 25.31 0.04
CA LEU A 165 11.43 26.09 -0.32
C LEU A 165 11.84 25.63 -1.71
N VAL A 166 11.23 26.24 -2.73
CA VAL A 166 11.65 26.01 -4.11
C VAL A 166 13.01 26.67 -4.26
N ALA A 167 14.04 25.84 -4.18
CA ALA A 167 15.30 26.14 -4.81
C ALA A 167 14.96 26.22 -6.32
N ASP A 168 15.23 27.33 -6.99
CA ASP A 168 14.90 27.45 -8.42
C ASP A 168 15.55 26.31 -9.23
N GLN A 169 15.21 26.17 -10.52
CA GLN A 169 15.78 25.15 -11.41
C GLN A 169 17.32 25.08 -11.49
N TYR A 170 18.05 26.00 -10.84
CA TYR A 170 19.50 26.08 -10.70
C TYR A 170 20.01 25.87 -9.27
N ALA A 171 19.14 25.81 -8.26
CA ALA A 171 19.53 25.61 -6.87
C ALA A 171 19.39 24.14 -6.48
N SER A 172 20.20 23.29 -7.08
CA SER A 172 20.39 21.90 -6.66
C SER A 172 21.48 21.84 -5.57
N ALA A 173 21.07 21.68 -4.31
CA ALA A 173 22.00 21.25 -3.27
C ALA A 173 22.15 19.73 -3.36
N TRP A 174 23.11 19.26 -4.14
CA TRP A 174 23.51 17.84 -4.11
C TRP A 174 24.36 17.61 -2.86
N PHE A 175 23.92 16.71 -1.97
CA PHE A 175 24.80 16.14 -0.97
C PHE A 175 25.33 14.82 -1.52
N LEU A 176 26.64 14.76 -1.77
CA LEU A 176 27.35 13.52 -2.04
C LEU A 176 27.71 12.92 -0.67
N THR A 177 27.09 11.82 -0.28
CA THR A 177 27.48 11.10 0.94
C THR A 177 28.70 10.24 0.60
N THR A 178 29.83 10.47 1.29
CA THR A 178 31.01 9.58 1.24
C THR A 178 30.80 8.33 2.07
#